data_AF-A0AA43JPM0-F1
#
_entry.id   AF-A0AA43JPM0-F1
#
_cell.length_a   1.000
_cell.length_b   1.000
_cell.length_c   1.000
_cell.angle_alpha   90.00
_cell.angle_beta   90.00
_cell.angle_gamma   90.00
#
_symmetry.space_group_name_H-M   'P 1'
#
loop_
_entity.id
_entity.type
_entity.pdbx_description
1 polymer ?
#
loop_
_entity_poly.entity_id
_entity_poly.type
_entity_poly.pdbx_seq_one_letter_code
_entity_poly.pdbx_strand_id
1 'polypeptide(L)'
;MKSRLLFLTVLFSLVTNTLPALANDDGVLFGMERRRDQFRKDFGYFFYPLSGSVPGIGTAYGAGGTVTNIGGTDTDITGFYITGDFSASGVAILNYHLLQDRVIFDIANYTASVAAKSYTRGIDSSKDDFLHVRVDSEVTATQLTYSNFNRQLELYARYGFGSQRIKEVIDSDGNAFENVDSSRKYFQALVFGFSLDVTDDRQDPRMGSRLEIKDRMTFLERGNSSAYDVLDVNLTYYHPVGETSVWAFNAYYSTALITAKGITDRDQMRAEQGLQCDTIADPEEKANCQQTENTLLDMLIAQNIHGQATALGGTQRLRSYPMGRYYAGQAVAYGTELRWNLTDENTEVDWFIIRGLRTNIQLAFFADIGSVADSTGDLHKNMKTSVGTGLRILFTGVTIRLDVATGDEGTEMQLMLDYPWSMFSVDSPI
;
A
#
# COMPACT_ATOMS: atom_id res chain seq x y z
N MET A 1 17.18 -13.43 -13.31
CA MET A 1 16.54 -13.98 -14.53
C MET A 1 16.13 -15.45 -14.40
N LYS A 2 17.02 -16.39 -13.98
CA LYS A 2 16.66 -17.81 -13.84
C LYS A 2 15.57 -18.11 -12.79
N SER A 3 15.60 -17.48 -11.61
CA SER A 3 14.55 -17.71 -10.57
C SER A 3 13.18 -17.16 -10.98
N ARG A 4 13.14 -16.03 -11.68
CA ARG A 4 11.90 -15.44 -12.22
C ARG A 4 11.26 -16.32 -13.29
N LEU A 5 12.07 -16.87 -14.20
CA LEU A 5 11.55 -17.81 -15.19
C LEU A 5 10.99 -19.07 -14.53
N LEU A 6 11.65 -19.56 -13.48
CA LEU A 6 11.15 -20.70 -12.70
C LEU A 6 9.82 -20.37 -11.99
N PHE A 7 9.73 -19.22 -11.33
CA PHE A 7 8.50 -18.75 -10.68
C PHE A 7 7.34 -18.61 -11.66
N LEU A 8 7.57 -17.97 -12.81
CA LEU A 8 6.57 -17.83 -13.88
C LEU A 8 6.14 -19.20 -14.44
N THR A 9 7.07 -20.15 -14.55
CA THR A 9 6.76 -21.51 -15.03
C THR A 9 5.92 -22.28 -14.02
N VAL A 10 6.25 -22.19 -12.73
CA VAL A 10 5.48 -22.80 -11.63
C VAL A 10 4.09 -22.18 -11.56
N LEU A 11 4.00 -20.85 -11.62
CA LEU A 11 2.72 -20.12 -11.62
C LEU A 11 1.86 -20.51 -12.83
N PHE A 12 2.47 -20.57 -14.02
CA PHE A 12 1.78 -21.01 -15.22
C PHE A 12 1.26 -22.45 -15.10
N SER A 13 2.08 -23.37 -14.60
CA SER A 13 1.66 -24.75 -14.34
C SER A 13 0.53 -24.83 -13.31
N LEU A 14 0.60 -24.01 -12.26
CA LEU A 14 -0.40 -23.95 -11.19
C LEU A 14 -1.76 -23.49 -11.74
N VAL A 15 -1.74 -22.43 -12.56
CA VAL A 15 -2.94 -21.82 -13.15
C VAL A 15 -3.56 -22.68 -14.24
N THR A 16 -2.74 -23.37 -15.05
CA THR A 16 -3.24 -24.11 -16.22
C THR A 16 -3.61 -25.56 -15.92
N ASN A 17 -3.01 -26.20 -14.92
CA ASN A 17 -3.21 -27.63 -14.66
C ASN A 17 -3.79 -27.93 -13.27
N THR A 18 -3.19 -27.40 -12.20
CA THR A 18 -3.56 -27.83 -10.84
C THR A 18 -4.82 -27.15 -10.32
N LEU A 19 -4.97 -25.84 -10.50
CA LEU A 19 -6.14 -25.12 -10.01
C LEU A 19 -7.44 -25.54 -10.70
N PRO A 20 -7.49 -25.74 -12.04
CA PRO A 20 -8.68 -26.27 -12.69
C PRO A 20 -9.10 -27.64 -12.16
N ALA A 21 -8.15 -28.51 -11.79
CA ALA A 21 -8.44 -29.83 -11.21
C ALA A 21 -8.99 -29.76 -9.77
N LEU A 22 -8.84 -28.62 -9.10
CA LEU A 22 -9.33 -28.35 -7.75
C LEU A 22 -10.65 -27.57 -7.74
N ALA A 23 -11.15 -27.19 -8.92
CA ALA A 23 -12.46 -26.56 -9.07
C ALA A 23 -13.56 -27.64 -9.11
N ASN A 24 -14.70 -27.36 -8.48
CA ASN A 24 -15.91 -28.15 -8.67
C ASN A 24 -16.57 -27.84 -10.04
N ASP A 25 -17.67 -28.54 -10.35
CA ASP A 25 -18.40 -28.38 -11.62
C ASP A 25 -18.93 -26.95 -11.84
N ASP A 26 -19.13 -26.18 -10.78
CA ASP A 26 -19.57 -24.77 -10.80
C ASP A 26 -18.39 -23.78 -10.98
N GLY A 27 -17.17 -24.29 -11.17
CA GLY A 27 -15.98 -23.48 -11.33
C GLY A 27 -15.53 -22.78 -10.05
N VAL A 28 -15.78 -23.38 -8.89
CA VAL A 28 -15.37 -22.89 -7.57
C VAL A 28 -14.23 -23.75 -7.03
N LEU A 29 -13.10 -23.12 -6.72
CA LEU A 29 -11.93 -23.75 -6.14
C LEU A 29 -12.21 -24.26 -4.72
N PHE A 30 -11.76 -25.49 -4.45
CA PHE A 30 -11.85 -26.16 -3.14
C PHE A 30 -13.28 -26.29 -2.57
N GLY A 31 -14.31 -26.15 -3.41
CA GLY A 31 -15.71 -26.16 -2.97
C GLY A 31 -16.10 -24.97 -2.08
N MET A 32 -15.30 -23.90 -2.06
CA MET A 32 -15.58 -22.70 -1.25
C MET A 32 -16.58 -21.77 -1.96
N GLU A 33 -17.87 -22.02 -1.77
CA GLU A 33 -18.94 -21.22 -2.38
C GLU A 33 -18.88 -19.75 -1.96
N ARG A 34 -19.16 -18.86 -2.92
CA ARG A 34 -19.29 -17.42 -2.67
C ARG A 34 -20.68 -17.12 -2.12
N ARG A 35 -20.76 -16.45 -0.97
CA ARG A 35 -21.99 -15.99 -0.32
C ARG A 35 -22.76 -14.96 -1.14
N ARG A 36 -22.07 -14.22 -2.02
CA ARG A 36 -22.62 -13.17 -2.89
C ARG A 36 -21.98 -13.22 -4.27
N ASP A 37 -22.63 -12.61 -5.26
CA ASP A 37 -21.99 -12.36 -6.56
C ASP A 37 -20.78 -11.42 -6.38
N GLN A 38 -19.67 -11.76 -7.04
CA GLN A 38 -18.41 -11.02 -6.99
C GLN A 38 -18.29 -9.97 -8.10
N PHE A 39 -19.25 -9.93 -9.03
CA PHE A 39 -19.44 -8.91 -10.08
C PHE A 39 -20.80 -8.24 -9.91
N ARG A 40 -20.98 -7.52 -8.78
CA ARG A 40 -22.24 -6.84 -8.41
C ARG A 40 -22.63 -5.80 -9.47
N LYS A 41 -23.92 -5.72 -9.82
CA LYS A 41 -24.42 -4.85 -10.91
C LYS A 41 -25.43 -3.80 -10.43
N ASP A 42 -25.54 -3.63 -9.12
CA ASP A 42 -26.50 -2.73 -8.50
C ASP A 42 -26.02 -1.28 -8.64
N PHE A 43 -26.59 -0.53 -9.59
CA PHE A 43 -26.20 0.87 -9.80
C PHE A 43 -26.23 1.69 -8.49
N GLY A 44 -25.16 2.43 -8.24
CA GLY A 44 -25.02 3.25 -7.04
C GLY A 44 -24.21 4.52 -7.30
N TYR A 45 -24.32 5.46 -6.38
CA TYR A 45 -23.45 6.62 -6.34
C TYR A 45 -23.27 7.11 -4.90
N PHE A 46 -22.09 7.64 -4.60
CA PHE A 46 -21.71 8.11 -3.27
C PHE A 46 -20.92 9.40 -3.41
N PHE A 47 -21.43 10.48 -2.85
CA PHE A 47 -20.71 11.73 -2.65
C PHE A 47 -20.37 11.84 -1.17
N TYR A 48 -19.10 12.00 -0.86
CA TYR A 48 -18.63 12.01 0.51
C TYR A 48 -17.67 13.17 0.76
N PRO A 49 -17.87 13.92 1.87
CA PRO A 49 -16.84 14.85 2.32
C PRO A 49 -15.62 14.04 2.75
N LEU A 50 -14.46 14.55 2.41
CA LEU A 50 -13.18 14.07 2.89
C LEU A 50 -12.66 15.08 3.90
N SER A 51 -12.37 14.63 5.11
CA SER A 51 -11.65 15.43 6.09
C SER A 51 -10.88 14.47 6.98
N GLY A 52 -9.58 14.69 7.08
CA GLY A 52 -8.73 13.77 7.81
C GLY A 52 -7.33 14.33 8.04
N SER A 53 -6.73 13.85 9.13
CA SER A 53 -5.29 13.92 9.32
C SER A 53 -4.69 12.64 8.76
N VAL A 54 -3.69 12.77 7.91
CA VAL A 54 -2.86 11.64 7.50
C VAL A 54 -1.58 11.67 8.33
N PRO A 55 -1.38 10.69 9.23
CA PRO A 55 -0.23 10.65 10.12
C PRO A 55 1.09 10.73 9.34
N GLY A 56 1.91 11.74 9.66
CA GLY A 56 3.19 12.01 8.98
C GLY A 56 3.10 12.81 7.69
N ILE A 57 1.91 13.27 7.28
CA ILE A 57 1.73 14.16 6.12
C ILE A 57 1.09 15.48 6.55
N GLY A 58 0.00 15.44 7.31
CA GLY A 58 -0.74 16.63 7.74
C GLY A 58 -2.24 16.49 7.58
N THR A 59 -2.95 17.60 7.66
CA THR A 59 -4.41 17.66 7.57
C THR A 59 -4.88 18.11 6.19
N ALA A 60 -5.94 17.47 5.68
CA ALA A 60 -6.60 17.91 4.44
C ALA A 60 -8.11 17.72 4.53
N TYR A 61 -8.80 18.50 3.71
CA TYR A 61 -10.25 18.44 3.53
C TYR A 61 -10.61 18.56 2.05
N GLY A 62 -11.80 18.08 1.69
CA GLY A 62 -12.26 18.06 0.32
C GLY A 62 -13.48 17.18 0.15
N ALA A 63 -13.61 16.59 -1.03
CA ALA A 63 -14.73 15.71 -1.33
C ALA A 63 -14.32 14.66 -2.38
N GLY A 64 -15.01 13.53 -2.33
CA GLY A 64 -14.96 12.50 -3.36
C GLY A 64 -16.36 12.17 -3.86
N GLY A 65 -16.38 11.57 -5.04
CA GLY A 65 -17.57 11.07 -5.70
C GLY A 65 -17.27 9.75 -6.39
N THR A 66 -18.10 8.75 -6.18
CA THR A 66 -18.01 7.46 -6.84
C THR A 66 -19.36 7.12 -7.46
N VAL A 67 -19.36 6.70 -8.72
CA VAL A 67 -20.51 6.09 -9.40
C VAL A 67 -20.15 4.64 -9.63
N THR A 68 -20.97 3.73 -9.09
CA THR A 68 -20.69 2.30 -9.12
C THR A 68 -21.63 1.55 -10.04
N ASN A 69 -21.15 0.44 -10.59
CA ASN A 69 -21.93 -0.53 -11.37
C ASN A 69 -22.65 0.08 -12.59
N ILE A 70 -21.88 0.77 -13.43
CA ILE A 70 -22.40 1.55 -14.56
C ILE A 70 -22.86 0.62 -15.68
N GLY A 71 -24.04 0.89 -16.26
CA GLY A 71 -24.50 0.20 -17.48
C GLY A 71 -24.81 -1.29 -17.32
N GLY A 72 -25.15 -1.74 -16.10
CA GLY A 72 -25.39 -3.16 -15.82
C GLY A 72 -24.12 -4.02 -15.74
N THR A 73 -22.98 -3.37 -15.52
CA THR A 73 -21.68 -3.99 -15.21
C THR A 73 -21.28 -3.65 -13.78
N ASP A 74 -20.13 -4.12 -13.31
CA ASP A 74 -19.47 -3.67 -12.08
C ASP A 74 -18.39 -2.60 -12.35
N THR A 75 -18.44 -1.94 -13.52
CA THR A 75 -17.56 -0.81 -13.83
C THR A 75 -17.89 0.39 -12.96
N ASP A 76 -16.87 0.93 -12.31
CA ASP A 76 -16.98 2.07 -11.40
C ASP A 76 -16.17 3.26 -11.94
N ILE A 77 -16.66 4.46 -11.68
CA ILE A 77 -15.90 5.70 -11.88
C ILE A 77 -15.81 6.42 -10.54
N THR A 78 -14.60 6.70 -10.09
CA THR A 78 -14.35 7.40 -8.83
C THR A 78 -13.47 8.61 -9.08
N GLY A 79 -13.68 9.66 -8.31
CA GLY A 79 -12.81 10.83 -8.31
C GLY A 79 -12.85 11.58 -7.00
N PHE A 80 -11.77 12.29 -6.70
CA PHE A 80 -11.65 13.07 -5.48
C PHE A 80 -10.79 14.32 -5.67
N TYR A 81 -10.98 15.26 -4.77
CA TYR A 81 -10.15 16.44 -4.61
C TYR A 81 -10.02 16.75 -3.11
N ILE A 82 -8.79 16.90 -2.63
CA ILE A 82 -8.46 17.28 -1.26
C ILE A 82 -7.39 18.37 -1.25
N THR A 83 -7.45 19.25 -0.26
CA THR A 83 -6.55 20.40 -0.07
C THR A 83 -6.39 20.71 1.42
N GLY A 84 -5.30 21.38 1.79
CA GLY A 84 -4.89 21.61 3.18
C GLY A 84 -3.36 21.70 3.28
N ASP A 85 -2.79 21.07 4.31
CA ASP A 85 -1.33 20.93 4.48
C ASP A 85 -0.69 20.13 3.31
N PHE A 86 -1.51 19.30 2.66
CA PHE A 86 -1.21 18.63 1.41
C PHE A 86 -2.41 18.73 0.47
N SER A 87 -2.17 18.57 -0.82
CA SER A 87 -3.23 18.52 -1.83
C SER A 87 -3.12 17.27 -2.68
N ALA A 88 -4.27 16.73 -3.07
CA ALA A 88 -4.31 15.64 -4.02
C ALA A 88 -5.63 15.64 -4.79
N SER A 89 -5.59 15.18 -6.02
CA SER A 89 -6.78 14.94 -6.82
C SER A 89 -6.56 13.72 -7.68
N GLY A 90 -7.65 13.08 -8.06
CA GLY A 90 -7.56 11.98 -8.98
C GLY A 90 -8.90 11.55 -9.53
N VAL A 91 -8.82 10.77 -10.60
CA VAL A 91 -9.94 10.10 -11.23
C VAL A 91 -9.52 8.70 -11.64
N ALA A 92 -10.39 7.74 -11.45
CA ALA A 92 -10.17 6.36 -11.87
C ALA A 92 -11.42 5.77 -12.51
N ILE A 93 -11.20 4.93 -13.52
CA ILE A 93 -12.18 3.99 -14.05
C ILE A 93 -11.69 2.61 -13.61
N LEU A 94 -12.51 1.93 -12.83
CA LEU A 94 -12.21 0.63 -12.24
C LEU A 94 -13.15 -0.41 -12.80
N ASN A 95 -12.69 -1.66 -12.85
CA ASN A 95 -13.47 -2.81 -13.27
C ASN A 95 -14.06 -2.69 -14.69
N TYR A 96 -13.32 -2.14 -15.67
CA TYR A 96 -13.79 -2.13 -17.06
C TYR A 96 -13.54 -3.49 -17.73
N HIS A 97 -14.60 -4.17 -18.15
CA HIS A 97 -14.49 -5.52 -18.71
C HIS A 97 -14.12 -5.50 -20.20
N LEU A 98 -12.89 -5.90 -20.53
CA LEU A 98 -12.48 -6.20 -21.90
C LEU A 98 -13.02 -7.56 -22.36
N LEU A 99 -13.09 -8.50 -21.43
CA LEU A 99 -13.82 -9.76 -21.56
C LEU A 99 -14.63 -9.95 -20.29
N GLN A 100 -15.94 -10.08 -20.43
CA GLN A 100 -16.89 -10.18 -19.31
C GLN A 100 -16.39 -11.19 -18.28
N ASP A 101 -16.28 -10.75 -17.03
CA ASP A 101 -15.88 -11.52 -15.84
C ASP A 101 -14.50 -12.21 -15.91
N ARG A 102 -13.67 -11.88 -16.91
CA ARG A 102 -12.40 -12.59 -17.20
C ARG A 102 -11.21 -11.69 -17.38
N VAL A 103 -11.36 -10.59 -18.14
CA VAL A 103 -10.28 -9.65 -18.40
C VAL A 103 -10.79 -8.26 -18.07
N ILE A 104 -10.19 -7.68 -17.05
CA ILE A 104 -10.60 -6.44 -16.42
C ILE A 104 -9.48 -5.43 -16.60
N PHE A 105 -9.84 -4.21 -16.94
CA PHE A 105 -8.93 -3.09 -17.13
C PHE A 105 -9.28 -1.97 -16.16
N ASP A 106 -8.24 -1.46 -15.48
CA ASP A 106 -8.34 -0.29 -14.62
C ASP A 106 -7.42 0.81 -15.15
N ILE A 107 -7.85 2.06 -15.06
CA ILE A 107 -7.02 3.22 -15.35
C ILE A 107 -7.29 4.31 -14.32
N ALA A 108 -6.22 4.92 -13.84
CA ALA A 108 -6.33 6.00 -12.91
C ALA A 108 -5.26 7.06 -13.15
N ASN A 109 -5.62 8.32 -12.90
CA ASN A 109 -4.73 9.45 -12.95
C ASN A 109 -4.85 10.23 -11.64
N TYR A 110 -3.70 10.57 -11.05
CA TYR A 110 -3.62 11.26 -9.78
C TYR A 110 -2.57 12.36 -9.84
N THR A 111 -2.84 13.46 -9.16
CA THR A 111 -1.86 14.51 -8.87
C THR A 111 -1.83 14.72 -7.36
N ALA A 112 -0.64 14.91 -6.80
CA ALA A 112 -0.51 15.15 -5.36
C ALA A 112 0.68 16.06 -5.06
N SER A 113 0.54 16.92 -4.06
CA SER A 113 1.61 17.70 -3.46
C SER A 113 1.59 17.40 -1.95
N VAL A 114 2.59 16.65 -1.50
CA VAL A 114 2.62 16.02 -0.16
C VAL A 114 3.95 16.31 0.50
N ALA A 115 3.91 16.72 1.77
CA ALA A 115 5.09 16.90 2.62
C ALA A 115 5.22 15.72 3.60
N ALA A 116 5.62 14.56 3.10
CA ALA A 116 5.72 13.36 3.91
C ALA A 116 6.97 13.39 4.80
N LYS A 117 6.83 12.88 6.02
CA LYS A 117 7.95 12.58 6.91
C LYS A 117 8.74 11.39 6.37
N SER A 118 10.03 11.60 6.13
CA SER A 118 11.01 10.57 5.83
C SER A 118 11.88 10.34 7.07
N TYR A 119 11.77 9.15 7.64
CA TYR A 119 12.48 8.79 8.87
C TYR A 119 13.87 8.20 8.58
N THR A 120 14.65 8.03 9.64
CA THR A 120 15.87 7.22 9.59
C THR A 120 15.52 5.72 9.43
N ARG A 121 16.35 5.00 8.68
CA ARG A 121 16.17 3.56 8.40
C ARG A 121 16.23 2.72 9.69
N GLY A 122 15.40 1.68 9.78
CA GLY A 122 15.42 0.67 10.84
C GLY A 122 14.31 0.81 11.89
N ILE A 123 14.11 -0.25 12.67
CA ILE A 123 13.02 -0.37 13.67
C ILE A 123 13.23 0.49 14.92
N ASP A 124 14.48 0.78 15.25
CA ASP A 124 14.88 1.58 16.41
C ASP A 124 15.09 3.06 16.07
N SER A 125 14.73 3.49 14.85
CA SER A 125 14.76 4.89 14.44
C SER A 125 13.92 5.76 15.38
N SER A 126 14.39 6.96 15.69
CA SER A 126 13.64 7.91 16.52
C SER A 126 12.43 8.45 15.76
N LYS A 127 11.35 8.73 16.49
CA LYS A 127 10.15 9.39 15.92
C LYS A 127 10.37 10.89 15.68
N ASP A 128 11.35 11.47 16.37
CA ASP A 128 11.68 12.89 16.36
C ASP A 128 12.79 13.21 15.34
N ASP A 129 13.39 12.18 14.73
CA ASP A 129 14.41 12.30 13.68
C ASP A 129 13.79 11.99 12.31
N PHE A 130 13.37 13.06 11.60
CA PHE A 130 12.74 12.96 10.29
C PHE A 130 13.03 14.18 9.43
N LEU A 131 12.89 14.00 8.12
CA LEU A 131 12.86 15.08 7.13
C LEU A 131 11.45 15.24 6.59
N HIS A 132 10.96 16.46 6.46
CA HIS A 132 9.80 16.77 5.63
C HIS A 132 10.25 16.94 4.19
N VAL A 133 9.90 15.97 3.35
CA VAL A 133 10.19 16.03 1.91
C VAL A 133 8.90 16.40 1.19
N ARG A 134 8.82 17.62 0.66
CA ARG A 134 7.69 18.07 -0.14
C ARG A 134 7.87 17.64 -1.58
N VAL A 135 6.96 16.81 -2.08
CA VAL A 135 7.02 16.27 -3.43
C VAL A 135 5.72 16.58 -4.18
N ASP A 136 5.86 17.21 -5.35
CA ASP A 136 4.79 17.25 -6.35
C ASP A 136 4.88 15.99 -7.21
N SER A 137 3.77 15.33 -7.43
CA SER A 137 3.68 14.11 -8.25
C SER A 137 2.49 14.17 -9.20
N GLU A 138 2.70 13.63 -10.40
CA GLU A 138 1.68 13.39 -11.42
C GLU A 138 1.84 11.94 -11.86
N VAL A 139 0.83 11.11 -11.67
CA VAL A 139 0.91 9.66 -11.86
C VAL A 139 -0.27 9.16 -12.67
N THR A 140 0.01 8.37 -13.71
CA THR A 140 -0.99 7.54 -14.38
C THR A 140 -0.68 6.09 -14.10
N ALA A 141 -1.66 5.32 -13.66
CA ALA A 141 -1.56 3.89 -13.46
C ALA A 141 -2.60 3.17 -14.33
N THR A 142 -2.18 2.11 -15.02
CA THR A 142 -3.07 1.20 -15.73
C THR A 142 -2.87 -0.21 -15.18
N GLN A 143 -3.94 -0.98 -15.11
CA GLN A 143 -3.89 -2.37 -14.65
C GLN A 143 -4.69 -3.25 -15.60
N LEU A 144 -4.12 -4.40 -15.95
CA LEU A 144 -4.81 -5.47 -16.63
C LEU A 144 -4.88 -6.66 -15.69
N THR A 145 -6.09 -7.12 -15.39
CA THR A 145 -6.36 -8.22 -14.47
C THR A 145 -7.05 -9.36 -15.23
N TYR A 146 -6.47 -10.55 -15.16
CA TYR A 146 -7.13 -11.79 -15.51
C TYR A 146 -7.81 -12.36 -14.26
N SER A 147 -9.10 -12.67 -14.35
CA SER A 147 -9.91 -13.21 -13.27
C SER A 147 -10.56 -14.54 -13.68
N ASN A 148 -10.62 -15.48 -12.74
CA ASN A 148 -11.22 -16.80 -12.95
C ASN A 148 -11.80 -17.34 -11.63
N PHE A 149 -12.62 -18.39 -11.74
CA PHE A 149 -13.23 -19.12 -10.63
C PHE A 149 -13.97 -18.18 -9.67
N ASN A 150 -14.91 -17.38 -10.19
CA ASN A 150 -15.65 -16.39 -9.40
C ASN A 150 -14.73 -15.46 -8.59
N ARG A 151 -13.72 -14.90 -9.27
CA ARG A 151 -12.66 -14.04 -8.72
C ARG A 151 -11.84 -14.65 -7.57
N GLN A 152 -11.84 -15.98 -7.43
CA GLN A 152 -10.96 -16.66 -6.47
C GLN A 152 -9.51 -16.69 -6.94
N LEU A 153 -9.28 -16.64 -8.26
CA LEU A 153 -7.96 -16.51 -8.84
C LEU A 153 -7.88 -15.20 -9.62
N GLU A 154 -6.89 -14.37 -9.28
CA GLU A 154 -6.56 -13.19 -10.09
C GLU A 154 -5.07 -13.09 -10.37
N LEU A 155 -4.73 -12.70 -11.59
CA LEU A 155 -3.40 -12.31 -12.01
C LEU A 155 -3.49 -10.90 -12.55
N TYR A 156 -2.62 -9.99 -12.11
CA TYR A 156 -2.61 -8.65 -12.65
C TYR A 156 -1.21 -8.17 -13.03
N ALA A 157 -1.17 -7.31 -14.04
CA ALA A 157 -0.01 -6.51 -14.39
C ALA A 157 -0.42 -5.04 -14.35
N ARG A 158 0.28 -4.23 -13.56
CA ARG A 158 0.05 -2.79 -13.42
C ARG A 158 1.26 -2.04 -13.92
N TYR A 159 1.03 -1.08 -14.81
CA TYR A 159 2.05 -0.18 -15.32
C TYR A 159 1.74 1.24 -14.85
N GLY A 160 2.65 1.80 -14.06
CA GLY A 160 2.60 3.18 -13.58
C GLY A 160 3.65 4.02 -14.29
N PHE A 161 3.30 5.23 -14.68
CA PHE A 161 4.24 6.21 -15.21
C PHE A 161 3.84 7.60 -14.80
N GLY A 162 4.84 8.47 -14.63
CA GLY A 162 4.57 9.78 -14.11
C GLY A 162 5.81 10.64 -13.97
N SER A 163 5.64 11.74 -13.25
CA SER A 163 6.73 12.61 -12.87
C SER A 163 6.62 13.01 -11.42
N GLN A 164 7.77 13.27 -10.82
CA GLN A 164 7.89 13.78 -9.46
C GLN A 164 8.88 14.93 -9.43
N ARG A 165 8.65 15.88 -8.53
CA ARG A 165 9.55 17.00 -8.29
C ARG A 165 9.62 17.27 -6.80
N ILE A 166 10.82 17.16 -6.24
CA ILE A 166 11.08 17.60 -4.87
C ILE A 166 11.04 19.13 -4.88
N LYS A 167 10.19 19.70 -4.05
CA LYS A 167 10.00 21.13 -3.89
C LYS A 167 10.88 21.70 -2.80
N GLU A 168 10.99 20.96 -1.72
CA GLU A 168 11.60 21.42 -0.48
C GLU A 168 11.94 20.20 0.37
N VAL A 169 13.03 20.28 1.11
CA VAL A 169 13.40 19.34 2.16
C VAL A 169 13.64 20.17 3.41
N ILE A 170 12.93 19.85 4.49
CA ILE A 170 13.02 20.54 5.78
C ILE A 170 13.40 19.50 6.83
N ASP A 171 14.31 19.82 7.74
CA ASP A 171 14.61 18.96 8.89
C ASP A 171 13.48 18.98 9.95
N SER A 172 13.65 18.21 11.02
CA SER A 172 12.71 18.13 12.14
C SER A 172 12.60 19.43 12.95
N ASP A 173 13.62 20.30 12.89
CA ASP A 173 13.69 21.58 13.59
C ASP A 173 13.09 22.75 12.77
N GLY A 174 12.75 22.50 11.50
CA GLY A 174 12.16 23.47 10.59
C GLY A 174 13.16 24.19 9.69
N ASN A 175 14.42 23.78 9.66
CA ASN A 175 15.42 24.36 8.76
C ASN A 175 15.31 23.74 7.37
N ALA A 176 15.25 24.58 6.34
CA ALA A 176 15.23 24.13 4.96
C ALA A 176 16.65 23.80 4.49
N PHE A 177 16.80 22.68 3.77
CA PHE A 177 18.01 22.36 3.05
C PHE A 177 18.11 23.22 1.78
N GLU A 178 19.25 23.87 1.60
CA GLU A 178 19.55 24.60 0.37
C GLU A 178 20.03 23.64 -0.73
N ASN A 179 19.89 24.05 -2.00
CA ASN A 179 20.38 23.33 -3.18
C ASN A 179 19.75 21.94 -3.43
N VAL A 180 18.51 21.73 -2.99
CA VAL A 180 17.74 20.53 -3.36
C VAL A 180 17.54 20.47 -4.88
N ASP A 181 17.83 19.33 -5.49
CA ASP A 181 17.51 19.09 -6.90
C ASP A 181 15.98 19.09 -7.11
N SER A 182 15.49 20.24 -7.56
CA SER A 182 14.08 20.47 -7.90
C SER A 182 13.77 20.21 -9.37
N SER A 183 14.67 19.54 -10.10
CA SER A 183 14.37 19.07 -11.44
C SER A 183 13.24 18.04 -11.42
N ARG A 184 12.35 18.11 -12.41
CA ARG A 184 11.28 17.13 -12.57
C ARG A 184 11.91 15.83 -13.06
N LYS A 185 11.77 14.76 -12.28
CA LYS A 185 12.20 13.40 -12.64
C LYS A 185 11.00 12.62 -13.14
N TYR A 186 11.20 11.83 -14.19
CA TYR A 186 10.19 10.91 -14.70
C TYR A 186 10.48 9.52 -14.17
N PHE A 187 9.42 8.76 -13.91
CA PHE A 187 9.56 7.38 -13.45
C PHE A 187 8.56 6.48 -14.17
N GLN A 188 8.91 5.20 -14.17
CA GLN A 188 8.07 4.10 -14.60
C GLN A 188 8.11 3.02 -13.51
N ALA A 189 7.01 2.31 -13.33
CA ALA A 189 6.90 1.20 -12.41
C ALA A 189 6.09 0.08 -13.06
N LEU A 190 6.51 -1.16 -12.86
CA LEU A 190 5.77 -2.34 -13.30
C LEU A 190 5.56 -3.23 -12.09
N VAL A 191 4.31 -3.58 -11.85
CA VAL A 191 3.91 -4.44 -10.74
C VAL A 191 3.20 -5.65 -11.31
N PHE A 192 3.59 -6.84 -10.85
CA PHE A 192 2.86 -8.07 -11.10
C PHE A 192 2.25 -8.54 -9.80
N GLY A 193 1.02 -9.05 -9.85
CA GLY A 193 0.43 -9.64 -8.66
C GLY A 193 -0.43 -10.87 -8.95
N PHE A 194 -0.60 -11.64 -7.89
CA PHE A 194 -1.33 -12.89 -7.83
C PHE A 194 -2.24 -12.86 -6.61
N SER A 195 -3.49 -13.29 -6.80
CA SER A 195 -4.48 -13.54 -5.76
C SER A 195 -4.94 -14.99 -5.81
N LEU A 196 -4.96 -15.63 -4.65
CA LEU A 196 -5.80 -16.78 -4.38
C LEU A 196 -6.71 -16.46 -3.21
N ASP A 197 -7.94 -16.10 -3.51
CA ASP A 197 -8.97 -15.67 -2.58
C ASP A 197 -10.04 -16.76 -2.41
N VAL A 198 -9.84 -17.64 -1.43
CA VAL A 198 -10.77 -18.72 -1.08
C VAL A 198 -11.62 -18.32 0.13
N THR A 199 -12.18 -17.11 0.08
CA THR A 199 -13.13 -16.61 1.07
C THR A 199 -14.57 -16.75 0.56
N ASP A 200 -15.54 -16.70 1.48
CA ASP A 200 -16.96 -16.69 1.12
C ASP A 200 -17.38 -15.39 0.42
N ASP A 201 -16.70 -14.28 0.65
CA ASP A 201 -16.95 -13.00 -0.02
C ASP A 201 -15.64 -12.22 -0.14
N ARG A 202 -15.41 -11.54 -1.27
CA ARG A 202 -14.17 -10.77 -1.48
C ARG A 202 -14.13 -9.49 -0.66
N GLN A 203 -15.24 -8.77 -0.58
CA GLN A 203 -15.34 -7.47 0.07
C GLN A 203 -15.63 -7.61 1.57
N ASP A 204 -16.44 -8.58 2.00
CA ASP A 204 -16.78 -8.83 3.40
C ASP A 204 -16.62 -10.32 3.78
N PRO A 205 -15.37 -10.86 3.77
CA PRO A 205 -15.12 -12.23 4.19
C PRO A 205 -15.63 -12.50 5.61
N ARG A 206 -16.42 -13.55 5.77
CA ARG A 206 -16.77 -14.14 7.07
C ARG A 206 -15.96 -15.39 7.37
N MET A 207 -15.50 -16.09 6.33
CA MET A 207 -14.67 -17.27 6.47
C MET A 207 -13.75 -17.50 5.27
N GLY A 208 -12.76 -18.37 5.47
CA GLY A 208 -11.83 -18.77 4.42
C GLY A 208 -10.50 -18.02 4.49
N SER A 209 -9.71 -18.11 3.43
CA SER A 209 -8.34 -17.56 3.40
C SER A 209 -8.06 -16.82 2.11
N ARG A 210 -7.12 -15.87 2.17
CA ARG A 210 -6.62 -15.14 1.02
C ARG A 210 -5.10 -15.10 1.04
N LEU A 211 -4.48 -15.51 -0.05
CA LEU A 211 -3.05 -15.36 -0.33
C LEU A 211 -2.86 -14.33 -1.44
N GLU A 212 -1.98 -13.36 -1.21
CA GLU A 212 -1.64 -12.31 -2.15
C GLU A 212 -0.13 -12.24 -2.28
N ILE A 213 0.34 -12.16 -3.51
CA ILE A 213 1.76 -11.99 -3.83
C ILE A 213 1.86 -10.83 -4.81
N LYS A 214 2.80 -9.91 -4.58
CA LYS A 214 3.05 -8.76 -5.44
C LYS A 214 4.54 -8.56 -5.62
N ASP A 215 4.98 -8.46 -6.86
CA ASP A 215 6.35 -8.16 -7.26
C ASP A 215 6.37 -6.77 -7.91
N ARG A 216 7.02 -5.81 -7.26
CA ARG A 216 7.20 -4.45 -7.77
C ARG A 216 8.60 -4.30 -8.34
N MET A 217 8.67 -4.11 -9.65
CA MET A 217 9.92 -3.83 -10.35
C MET A 217 10.21 -2.34 -10.30
N THR A 218 11.33 -1.96 -9.70
CA THR A 218 11.80 -0.58 -9.75
C THR A 218 12.69 -0.40 -10.98
N PHE A 219 12.25 0.44 -11.92
CA PHE A 219 13.09 0.87 -13.04
C PHE A 219 13.90 2.10 -12.60
N LEU A 220 14.81 1.93 -11.65
CA LEU A 220 15.75 2.99 -11.31
C LEU A 220 16.78 3.14 -12.45
N GLU A 221 17.10 4.39 -12.77
CA GLU A 221 18.18 4.72 -13.71
C GLU A 221 19.48 4.05 -13.27
N ARG A 222 20.17 3.43 -14.23
CA ARG A 222 21.45 2.76 -14.01
C ARG A 222 22.52 3.79 -13.73
N GLY A 223 23.23 3.63 -12.61
CA GLY A 223 24.32 4.49 -12.17
C GLY A 223 24.80 4.07 -10.79
N ASN A 224 24.80 5.02 -9.85
CA ASN A 224 25.36 4.86 -8.50
C ASN A 224 24.45 4.05 -7.55
N SER A 225 23.16 3.92 -7.87
CA SER A 225 22.17 3.22 -7.04
C SER A 225 21.91 1.79 -7.52
N SER A 226 21.54 0.92 -6.58
CA SER A 226 21.18 -0.48 -6.87
C SER A 226 19.78 -0.57 -7.47
N ALA A 227 19.62 -1.49 -8.41
CA ALA A 227 18.31 -1.91 -8.88
C ALA A 227 17.84 -3.09 -8.03
N TYR A 228 16.59 -3.04 -7.58
CA TYR A 228 15.96 -4.11 -6.80
C TYR A 228 14.47 -4.22 -7.08
N ASP A 229 13.94 -5.42 -6.89
CA ASP A 229 12.50 -5.62 -6.83
C ASP A 229 12.02 -5.63 -5.39
N VAL A 230 10.74 -5.39 -5.16
CA VAL A 230 10.10 -5.56 -3.86
C VAL A 230 9.06 -6.66 -3.97
N LEU A 231 9.30 -7.75 -3.23
CA LEU A 231 8.39 -8.88 -3.13
C LEU A 231 7.59 -8.77 -1.84
N ASP A 232 6.27 -8.64 -1.99
CA ASP A 232 5.31 -8.66 -0.90
C ASP A 232 4.53 -9.96 -0.91
N VAL A 233 4.32 -10.55 0.27
CA VAL A 233 3.47 -11.72 0.49
C VAL A 233 2.53 -11.43 1.66
N ASN A 234 1.23 -11.61 1.44
CA ASN A 234 0.19 -11.39 2.43
C ASN A 234 -0.72 -12.60 2.52
N LEU A 235 -0.91 -13.11 3.73
CA LEU A 235 -1.82 -14.20 4.03
C LEU A 235 -2.82 -13.72 5.06
N THR A 236 -4.11 -13.85 4.74
CA THR A 236 -5.19 -13.52 5.66
C THR A 236 -6.12 -14.71 5.84
N TYR A 237 -6.49 -15.01 7.08
CA TYR A 237 -7.46 -16.04 7.44
C TYR A 237 -8.64 -15.42 8.20
N TYR A 238 -9.85 -15.86 7.88
CA TYR A 238 -11.09 -15.41 8.50
C TYR A 238 -11.78 -16.59 9.18
N HIS A 239 -12.05 -16.42 10.46
CA HIS A 239 -12.75 -17.40 11.28
C HIS A 239 -14.10 -16.82 11.75
N PRO A 240 -15.24 -17.46 11.46
CA PRO A 240 -16.53 -17.01 11.99
C PRO A 240 -16.57 -17.24 13.52
N VAL A 241 -17.04 -16.25 14.26
CA VAL A 241 -17.23 -16.31 15.72
C VAL A 241 -18.71 -16.09 16.02
N GLY A 242 -19.41 -17.18 16.34
CA GLY A 242 -20.87 -17.14 16.45
C GLY A 242 -21.54 -16.80 15.11
N GLU A 243 -22.69 -16.15 15.17
CA GLU A 243 -23.49 -15.84 13.97
C GLU A 243 -23.16 -14.47 13.37
N THR A 244 -22.66 -13.53 14.18
CA THR A 244 -22.57 -12.10 13.82
C THR A 244 -21.14 -11.56 13.80
N SER A 245 -20.14 -12.35 14.20
CA SER A 245 -18.76 -11.86 14.32
C SER A 245 -17.78 -12.67 13.49
N VAL A 246 -16.67 -12.02 13.12
CA VAL A 246 -15.58 -12.61 12.35
C VAL A 246 -14.28 -12.23 13.01
N TRP A 247 -13.41 -13.20 13.22
CA TRP A 247 -12.05 -12.96 13.69
C TRP A 247 -11.07 -13.17 12.55
N ALA A 248 -10.42 -12.09 12.14
CA ALA A 248 -9.43 -12.09 11.08
C ALA A 248 -8.01 -12.16 11.66
N PHE A 249 -7.12 -12.85 10.94
CA PHE A 249 -5.70 -12.99 11.24
C PHE A 249 -4.90 -12.70 9.97
N ASN A 250 -3.84 -11.91 10.08
CA ASN A 250 -2.99 -11.52 8.97
C ASN A 250 -1.52 -11.80 9.28
N ALA A 251 -0.81 -12.30 8.27
CA ALA A 251 0.64 -12.41 8.26
C ALA A 251 1.19 -11.80 6.96
N TYR A 252 2.14 -10.90 7.09
CA TYR A 252 2.73 -10.16 5.99
C TYR A 252 4.25 -10.20 6.04
N TYR A 253 4.85 -10.35 4.87
CA TYR A 253 6.29 -10.28 4.66
C TYR A 253 6.59 -9.43 3.42
N SER A 254 7.59 -8.57 3.52
CA SER A 254 8.12 -7.80 2.41
C SER A 254 9.65 -7.90 2.39
N THR A 255 10.23 -8.01 1.21
CA THR A 255 11.69 -7.98 1.03
C THR A 255 12.07 -7.28 -0.25
N ALA A 256 13.16 -6.51 -0.18
CA ALA A 256 13.85 -6.05 -1.37
C ALA A 256 14.81 -7.14 -1.88
N LEU A 257 14.84 -7.31 -3.21
CA LEU A 257 15.65 -8.30 -3.91
C LEU A 257 16.59 -7.57 -4.86
N ILE A 258 17.85 -7.41 -4.47
CA ILE A 258 18.87 -6.76 -5.30
C ILE A 258 19.04 -7.52 -6.62
N THR A 259 18.77 -6.86 -7.74
CA THR A 259 18.94 -7.42 -9.09
C THR A 259 20.22 -6.93 -9.76
N ALA A 260 20.68 -5.73 -9.43
CA ALA A 260 21.98 -5.20 -9.79
C ALA A 260 22.48 -4.30 -8.66
N LYS A 261 23.72 -4.54 -8.21
CA LYS A 261 24.36 -3.72 -7.18
C LYS A 261 24.86 -2.40 -7.77
N GLY A 262 24.58 -1.31 -7.07
CA GLY A 262 25.20 -0.01 -7.24
C GLY A 262 26.50 0.10 -6.43
N ILE A 263 26.91 1.34 -6.14
CA ILE A 263 28.14 1.62 -5.39
C ILE A 263 27.95 1.25 -3.91
N THR A 264 28.84 0.44 -3.37
CA THR A 264 28.85 0.08 -1.94
C THR A 264 30.16 0.44 -1.25
N ASP A 265 31.17 0.82 -2.03
CA ASP A 265 32.43 1.36 -1.53
C ASP A 265 32.23 2.80 -1.08
N ARG A 266 32.68 3.13 0.15
CA ARG A 266 32.43 4.43 0.75
C ARG A 266 33.18 5.56 0.06
N ASP A 267 34.42 5.34 -0.33
CA ASP A 267 35.24 6.38 -0.94
C ASP A 267 34.75 6.68 -2.36
N GLN A 268 34.36 5.64 -3.11
CA GLN A 268 33.68 5.81 -4.39
C GLN A 268 32.34 6.53 -4.23
N MET A 269 31.53 6.17 -3.22
CA MET A 269 30.25 6.85 -2.97
C MET A 269 30.46 8.32 -2.61
N ARG A 270 31.48 8.64 -1.79
CA ARG A 270 31.82 10.03 -1.45
C ARG A 270 32.25 10.82 -2.67
N ALA A 271 33.06 10.24 -3.56
CA ALA A 271 33.48 10.91 -4.79
C ALA A 271 32.30 11.24 -5.72
N GLU A 272 31.29 10.38 -5.75
CA GLU A 272 30.15 10.47 -6.67
C GLU A 272 28.95 11.24 -6.10
N GLN A 273 28.69 11.15 -4.79
CA GLN A 273 27.48 11.63 -4.11
C GLN A 273 27.77 12.36 -2.79
N GLY A 274 29.05 12.59 -2.46
CA GLY A 274 29.44 13.34 -1.26
C GLY A 274 29.09 14.82 -1.36
N LEU A 275 29.10 15.49 -0.20
CA LEU A 275 28.76 16.91 -0.05
C LEU A 275 29.96 17.85 -0.25
N GLN A 276 31.14 17.30 -0.57
CA GLN A 276 32.36 18.06 -0.81
C GLN A 276 32.78 18.94 0.38
N CYS A 277 32.57 18.43 1.60
CA CYS A 277 32.83 19.14 2.85
C CYS A 277 34.27 19.61 3.03
N ASP A 278 35.23 19.01 2.30
CA ASP A 278 36.65 19.40 2.36
C ASP A 278 36.93 20.81 1.85
N THR A 279 35.99 21.40 1.11
CA THR A 279 36.08 22.77 0.60
C THR A 279 35.71 23.84 1.64
N ILE A 280 35.13 23.44 2.78
CA ILE A 280 34.71 24.36 3.85
C ILE A 280 35.93 24.76 4.68
N ALA A 281 36.13 26.08 4.85
CA ALA A 281 37.28 26.63 5.56
C ALA A 281 37.08 26.69 7.09
N ASP A 282 35.86 26.92 7.56
CA ASP A 282 35.56 26.96 8.98
C ASP A 282 35.58 25.53 9.59
N PRO A 283 36.35 25.28 10.66
CA PRO A 283 36.49 23.93 11.22
C PRO A 283 35.19 23.36 11.81
N GLU A 284 34.32 24.20 12.37
CA GLU A 284 33.07 23.77 13.00
C GLU A 284 32.03 23.43 11.93
N GLU A 285 31.86 24.31 10.93
CA GLU A 285 31.00 24.04 9.77
C GLU A 285 31.49 22.82 8.98
N LYS A 286 32.80 22.66 8.84
CA LYS A 286 33.39 21.48 8.19
C LYS A 286 33.04 20.20 8.95
N ALA A 287 33.19 20.18 10.28
CA ALA A 287 32.85 19.02 11.10
C ALA A 287 31.36 18.66 10.99
N ASN A 288 30.48 19.67 11.04
CA ASN A 288 29.04 19.49 10.89
C ASN A 288 28.68 18.94 9.50
N CYS A 289 29.27 19.48 8.43
CA CYS A 289 29.08 18.96 7.07
C CYS A 289 29.53 17.50 6.96
N GLN A 290 30.70 17.15 7.52
CA GLN A 290 31.22 15.78 7.46
C GLN A 290 30.31 14.79 8.20
N GLN A 291 29.67 15.21 9.30
CA GLN A 291 28.67 14.38 9.98
C GLN A 291 27.46 14.12 9.08
N THR A 292 26.90 15.16 8.47
CA THR A 292 25.77 15.04 7.52
C THR A 292 26.14 14.18 6.31
N GLU A 293 27.32 14.39 5.73
CA GLU A 293 27.83 13.58 4.61
C GLU A 293 27.93 12.11 5.01
N ASN A 294 28.48 11.81 6.19
CA ASN A 294 28.60 10.43 6.64
C ASN A 294 27.23 9.74 6.78
N THR A 295 26.24 10.42 7.35
CA THR A 295 24.87 9.92 7.45
C THR A 295 24.24 9.67 6.08
N LEU A 296 24.42 10.60 5.13
CA LEU A 296 23.97 10.44 3.75
C LEU A 296 24.62 9.21 3.09
N LEU A 297 25.94 9.08 3.20
CA LEU A 297 26.68 7.97 2.61
C LEU A 297 26.25 6.62 3.22
N ASP A 298 26.07 6.55 4.54
CA ASP A 298 25.59 5.34 5.22
C ASP A 298 24.20 4.94 4.74
N MET A 299 23.28 5.89 4.58
CA MET A 299 21.94 5.64 4.03
C MET A 299 22.00 5.12 2.59
N LEU A 300 22.76 5.77 1.71
CA LEU A 300 22.89 5.38 0.30
C LEU A 300 23.55 3.99 0.16
N ILE A 301 24.59 3.72 0.95
CA ILE A 301 25.27 2.42 0.96
C ILE A 301 24.34 1.34 1.49
N ALA A 302 23.62 1.58 2.60
CA ALA A 302 22.66 0.62 3.15
C ALA A 302 21.55 0.29 2.14
N GLN A 303 21.01 1.31 1.44
CA GLN A 303 20.05 1.10 0.36
C GLN A 303 20.65 0.29 -0.79
N ASN A 304 21.93 0.50 -1.13
CA ASN A 304 22.58 -0.27 -2.18
C ASN A 304 22.90 -1.72 -1.78
N ILE A 305 23.12 -1.99 -0.50
CA ILE A 305 23.36 -3.34 -0.01
C ILE A 305 22.05 -4.11 0.12
N HIS A 306 21.01 -3.46 0.67
CA HIS A 306 19.80 -4.13 1.16
C HIS A 306 18.53 -3.80 0.38
N GLY A 307 18.53 -2.77 -0.47
CA GLY A 307 17.33 -2.24 -1.11
C GLY A 307 16.36 -1.63 -0.09
N GLN A 308 15.09 -1.52 -0.44
CA GLN A 308 14.04 -1.07 0.49
C GLN A 308 12.77 -1.88 0.26
N ALA A 309 12.37 -2.64 1.28
CA ALA A 309 11.08 -3.33 1.32
C ALA A 309 9.94 -2.31 1.51
N THR A 310 8.71 -2.77 1.38
CA THR A 310 7.55 -1.95 1.74
C THR A 310 7.60 -1.65 3.24
N ALA A 311 7.54 -0.35 3.55
CA ALA A 311 7.60 0.16 4.89
C ALA A 311 6.35 -0.22 5.71
N LEU A 312 6.49 -0.20 7.04
CA LEU A 312 5.39 -0.36 7.99
C LEU A 312 4.90 1.00 8.51
N GLY A 313 3.64 1.02 8.99
CA GLY A 313 2.92 2.22 9.40
C GLY A 313 1.85 2.65 8.38
N GLY A 314 0.94 3.55 8.78
CA GLY A 314 -0.19 4.01 7.98
C GLY A 314 -1.45 3.16 8.15
N THR A 315 -2.30 3.10 7.13
CA THR A 315 -3.66 2.51 7.22
C THR A 315 -3.68 0.99 7.22
N GLN A 316 -2.61 0.37 6.72
CA GLN A 316 -2.62 -1.06 6.43
C GLN A 316 -2.02 -1.89 7.56
N ARG A 317 -0.96 -1.40 8.23
CA ARG A 317 -0.16 -2.18 9.20
C ARG A 317 0.46 -1.23 10.20
N LEU A 318 0.55 -1.64 11.48
CA LEU A 318 1.01 -0.78 12.56
C LEU A 318 0.25 0.56 12.57
N ARG A 319 -1.08 0.46 12.70
CA ARG A 319 -2.02 1.57 12.45
C ARG A 319 -1.92 2.77 13.40
N SER A 320 -1.20 2.65 14.51
CA SER A 320 -0.87 3.78 15.38
C SER A 320 0.38 4.56 14.95
N TYR A 321 1.01 4.19 13.83
CA TYR A 321 2.26 4.80 13.37
C TYR A 321 2.06 5.49 12.02
N PRO A 322 2.80 6.58 11.74
CA PRO A 322 2.77 7.29 10.47
C PRO A 322 3.06 6.40 9.25
N MET A 323 2.52 6.78 8.09
CA MET A 323 2.84 6.08 6.84
C MET A 323 4.36 6.13 6.59
N GLY A 324 4.96 4.97 6.31
CA GLY A 324 6.41 4.90 6.06
C GLY A 324 7.29 5.01 7.31
N ARG A 325 6.72 4.89 8.52
CA ARG A 325 7.43 5.09 9.79
C ARG A 325 8.66 4.22 9.95
N TYR A 326 8.55 2.93 9.60
CA TYR A 326 9.65 1.98 9.71
C TYR A 326 9.94 1.34 8.36
N TYR A 327 11.17 1.43 7.89
CA TYR A 327 11.61 0.78 6.66
C TYR A 327 13.02 0.23 6.78
N ALA A 328 13.29 -0.85 6.06
CA ALA A 328 14.59 -1.50 5.92
C ALA A 328 14.56 -2.40 4.66
N GLY A 329 15.53 -3.29 4.49
CA GLY A 329 15.58 -4.24 3.37
C GLY A 329 14.51 -5.33 3.47
N GLN A 330 13.98 -5.58 4.66
CA GLN A 330 12.91 -6.55 4.94
C GLN A 330 11.92 -5.98 5.96
N ALA A 331 10.66 -6.41 5.87
CA ALA A 331 9.61 -6.08 6.82
C ALA A 331 8.72 -7.29 7.10
N VAL A 332 8.23 -7.39 8.33
CA VAL A 332 7.23 -8.38 8.77
C VAL A 332 6.16 -7.68 9.58
N ALA A 333 4.92 -8.10 9.39
CA ALA A 333 3.83 -7.68 10.25
C ALA A 333 2.85 -8.83 10.45
N TYR A 334 2.26 -8.86 11.64
CA TYR A 334 1.16 -9.74 11.98
C TYR A 334 0.04 -8.87 12.54
N GLY A 335 -1.19 -9.20 12.18
CA GLY A 335 -2.36 -8.46 12.58
C GLY A 335 -3.49 -9.39 12.98
N THR A 336 -4.33 -8.94 13.90
CA THR A 336 -5.59 -9.63 14.18
C THR A 336 -6.69 -8.61 14.41
N GLU A 337 -7.91 -8.96 13.99
CA GLU A 337 -9.05 -8.06 14.06
C GLU A 337 -10.35 -8.83 14.31
N LEU A 338 -11.02 -8.55 15.42
CA LEU A 338 -12.37 -9.02 15.70
C LEU A 338 -13.37 -8.01 15.13
N ARG A 339 -14.24 -8.48 14.24
CA ARG A 339 -15.27 -7.69 13.59
C ARG A 339 -16.62 -8.13 14.09
N TRP A 340 -17.37 -7.20 14.65
CA TRP A 340 -18.72 -7.43 15.13
C TRP A 340 -19.71 -6.75 14.18
N ASN A 341 -20.53 -7.55 13.50
CA ASN A 341 -21.63 -7.04 12.67
C ASN A 341 -22.75 -6.54 13.56
N LEU A 342 -23.10 -5.26 13.44
CA LEU A 342 -24.20 -4.64 14.18
C LEU A 342 -25.54 -4.76 13.42
N THR A 343 -25.49 -4.95 12.10
CA THR A 343 -26.66 -5.03 11.22
C THR A 343 -26.43 -6.11 10.18
N ASP A 344 -27.42 -6.95 9.90
CA ASP A 344 -27.37 -7.96 8.83
C ASP A 344 -28.28 -7.59 7.62
N GLU A 345 -28.50 -6.30 7.38
CA GLU A 345 -29.48 -5.82 6.42
C GLU A 345 -28.85 -5.36 5.09
N ASN A 346 -29.42 -5.86 3.98
CA ASN A 346 -29.35 -5.23 2.68
C ASN A 346 -30.36 -4.08 2.65
N THR A 347 -30.01 -2.96 3.28
CA THR A 347 -30.88 -1.78 3.30
C THR A 347 -30.60 -0.95 2.04
N GLU A 348 -31.61 -0.75 1.21
CA GLU A 348 -31.54 0.28 0.16
C GLU A 348 -31.46 1.64 0.82
N VAL A 349 -30.46 2.43 0.40
CA VAL A 349 -30.32 3.83 0.77
C VAL A 349 -30.50 4.62 -0.52
N ASP A 350 -31.44 5.56 -0.52
CA ASP A 350 -31.65 6.52 -1.60
C ASP A 350 -31.79 7.93 -1.01
N TRP A 351 -30.64 8.53 -0.73
CA TRP A 351 -30.49 9.91 -0.29
C TRP A 351 -29.84 10.72 -1.40
N PHE A 352 -30.06 12.04 -1.40
CA PHE A 352 -29.52 12.94 -2.42
C PHE A 352 -27.99 12.80 -2.64
N ILE A 353 -27.24 12.46 -1.59
CA ILE A 353 -25.78 12.30 -1.64
C ILE A 353 -25.32 10.84 -1.76
N ILE A 354 -26.18 9.87 -1.48
CA ILE A 354 -25.82 8.45 -1.39
C ILE A 354 -27.00 7.62 -1.91
N ARG A 355 -26.77 6.86 -2.99
CA ARG A 355 -27.66 5.80 -3.45
C ARG A 355 -26.91 4.50 -3.57
N GLY A 356 -27.43 3.45 -2.95
CA GLY A 356 -26.89 2.10 -3.09
C GLY A 356 -27.36 1.17 -2.00
N LEU A 357 -26.85 -0.06 -2.04
CA LEU A 357 -27.16 -1.07 -1.04
C LEU A 357 -26.12 -1.00 0.08
N ARG A 358 -26.53 -0.50 1.25
CA ARG A 358 -25.73 -0.65 2.47
C ARG A 358 -25.89 -2.09 2.92
N THR A 359 -24.78 -2.80 3.07
CA THR A 359 -24.78 -4.23 3.37
C THR A 359 -24.43 -4.56 4.81
N ASN A 360 -23.70 -3.67 5.51
CA ASN A 360 -23.30 -3.91 6.91
C ASN A 360 -22.76 -2.64 7.60
N ILE A 361 -22.88 -2.59 8.93
CA ILE A 361 -22.13 -1.70 9.83
C ILE A 361 -21.41 -2.58 10.85
N GLN A 362 -20.10 -2.40 10.99
CA GLN A 362 -19.28 -3.24 11.86
C GLN A 362 -18.44 -2.40 12.82
N LEU A 363 -18.27 -2.90 14.03
CA LEU A 363 -17.18 -2.49 14.92
C LEU A 363 -16.01 -3.44 14.73
N ALA A 364 -14.79 -2.91 14.67
CA ALA A 364 -13.57 -3.67 14.55
C ALA A 364 -12.67 -3.40 15.75
N PHE A 365 -12.17 -4.44 16.42
CA PHE A 365 -11.16 -4.33 17.47
C PHE A 365 -9.91 -5.05 16.99
N PHE A 366 -8.75 -4.40 17.03
CA PHE A 366 -7.57 -4.93 16.39
C PHE A 366 -6.28 -4.74 17.18
N ALA A 367 -5.31 -5.59 16.86
CA ALA A 367 -3.94 -5.50 17.32
C ALA A 367 -2.99 -5.87 16.17
N ASP A 368 -1.94 -5.07 16.00
CA ASP A 368 -0.87 -5.26 15.04
C ASP A 368 0.48 -5.36 15.77
N ILE A 369 1.38 -6.17 15.24
CA ILE A 369 2.78 -6.27 15.66
C ILE A 369 3.68 -6.38 14.44
N GLY A 370 4.81 -5.68 14.39
CA GLY A 370 5.67 -5.69 13.22
C GLY A 370 7.09 -5.19 13.48
N SER A 371 8.00 -5.52 12.57
CA SER A 371 9.39 -5.06 12.61
C SER A 371 9.99 -5.00 11.20
N VAL A 372 11.06 -4.22 11.08
CA VAL A 372 11.85 -4.07 9.86
C VAL A 372 13.32 -4.33 10.19
N ALA A 373 14.04 -4.99 9.28
CA ALA A 373 15.46 -5.24 9.44
C ALA A 373 16.16 -5.40 8.09
N ASP A 374 17.46 -5.11 8.06
CA ASP A 374 18.32 -5.38 6.90
C ASP A 374 18.79 -6.84 6.85
N SER A 375 18.76 -7.52 8.00
CA SER A 375 19.12 -8.92 8.16
C SER A 375 17.90 -9.75 8.61
N THR A 376 17.76 -10.95 8.07
CA THR A 376 16.66 -11.86 8.44
C THR A 376 16.74 -12.31 9.90
N GLY A 377 17.95 -12.39 10.47
CA GLY A 377 18.16 -12.79 11.87
C GLY A 377 17.68 -11.76 12.90
N ASP A 378 17.49 -10.51 12.47
CA ASP A 378 17.02 -9.40 13.31
C ASP A 378 15.55 -9.05 13.08
N LEU A 379 14.90 -9.66 12.08
CA LEU A 379 13.57 -9.27 11.59
C LEU A 379 12.44 -9.45 12.61
N HIS A 380 12.64 -10.24 13.67
CA HIS A 380 11.67 -10.41 14.76
C HIS A 380 12.15 -9.80 16.09
N LYS A 381 13.19 -8.96 16.05
CA LYS A 381 13.66 -8.20 17.22
C LYS A 381 12.96 -6.86 17.29
N ASN A 382 12.81 -6.34 18.52
CA ASN A 382 12.29 -5.00 18.82
C ASN A 382 10.96 -4.67 18.12
N MET A 383 10.07 -5.67 17.99
CA MET A 383 8.80 -5.50 17.29
C MET A 383 7.95 -4.42 17.96
N LYS A 384 7.34 -3.57 17.14
CA LYS A 384 6.43 -2.51 17.55
C LYS A 384 5.01 -3.02 17.55
N THR A 385 4.18 -2.47 18.43
CA THR A 385 2.78 -2.90 18.59
C THR A 385 1.83 -1.73 18.44
N SER A 386 0.65 -2.01 17.90
CA SER A 386 -0.44 -1.04 17.75
C SER A 386 -1.75 -1.73 18.11
N VAL A 387 -2.58 -1.12 18.96
CA VAL A 387 -3.92 -1.64 19.29
C VAL A 387 -4.97 -0.58 19.02
N GLY A 388 -6.16 -0.96 18.58
CA GLY A 388 -7.16 0.03 18.22
C GLY A 388 -8.56 -0.50 18.01
N THR A 389 -9.45 0.44 17.71
CA THR A 389 -10.85 0.19 17.38
C THR A 389 -11.22 0.93 16.10
N GLY A 390 -12.18 0.40 15.36
CA GLY A 390 -12.64 0.96 14.10
C GLY A 390 -14.14 0.86 13.91
N LEU A 391 -14.71 1.83 13.20
CA LEU A 391 -16.06 1.77 12.65
C LEU A 391 -15.97 1.51 11.15
N ARG A 392 -16.72 0.52 10.66
CA ARG A 392 -16.76 0.16 9.24
C ARG A 392 -18.19 0.25 8.72
N ILE A 393 -18.36 0.89 7.57
CA ILE A 393 -19.63 0.98 6.85
C ILE A 393 -19.42 0.39 5.47
N LEU A 394 -20.20 -0.65 5.14
CA LEU A 394 -20.06 -1.42 3.91
C LEU A 394 -21.21 -1.11 2.97
N PHE A 395 -20.88 -0.63 1.78
CA PHE A 395 -21.79 -0.46 0.65
C PHE A 395 -21.40 -1.43 -0.47
N THR A 396 -22.27 -1.65 -1.46
CA THR A 396 -21.87 -2.31 -2.70
C THR A 396 -20.67 -1.59 -3.31
N GLY A 397 -19.54 -2.28 -3.47
CA GLY A 397 -18.36 -1.75 -4.16
C GLY A 397 -17.42 -0.88 -3.33
N VAL A 398 -17.84 -0.40 -2.14
CA VAL A 398 -16.96 0.43 -1.28
C VAL A 398 -17.12 0.11 0.21
N THR A 399 -16.00 0.12 0.93
CA THR A 399 -15.97 0.07 2.40
C THR A 399 -15.33 1.33 2.92
N ILE A 400 -16.03 2.02 3.83
CA ILE A 400 -15.53 3.21 4.52
C ILE A 400 -15.16 2.80 5.93
N ARG A 401 -13.98 3.19 6.39
CA ARG A 401 -13.47 2.83 7.70
C ARG A 401 -12.82 4.00 8.42
N LEU A 402 -13.20 4.19 9.68
CA LEU A 402 -12.58 5.14 10.60
C LEU A 402 -11.95 4.35 11.75
N ASP A 403 -10.62 4.41 11.85
CA ASP A 403 -9.85 3.74 12.89
C ASP A 403 -9.23 4.75 13.85
N VAL A 404 -9.16 4.35 15.12
CA VAL A 404 -8.35 5.00 16.16
C VAL A 404 -7.45 3.93 16.77
N ALA A 405 -6.15 4.16 16.73
CA ALA A 405 -5.15 3.21 17.21
C ALA A 405 -4.11 3.90 18.10
N THR A 406 -3.62 3.18 19.10
CA THR A 406 -2.57 3.64 20.03
C THR A 406 -1.41 2.64 20.05
N GLY A 407 -0.20 3.17 20.12
CA GLY A 407 1.04 2.43 20.28
C GLY A 407 2.09 3.26 21.01
N ASP A 408 3.36 2.86 20.93
CA ASP A 408 4.44 3.49 21.70
C ASP A 408 4.67 4.97 21.35
N GLU A 409 4.29 5.38 20.13
CA GLU A 409 4.51 6.75 19.63
C GLU A 409 3.31 7.67 19.79
N GLY A 410 2.18 7.16 20.31
CA GLY A 410 0.98 7.94 20.57
C GLY A 410 -0.27 7.31 19.95
N THR A 411 -1.28 8.16 19.72
CA THR A 411 -2.57 7.77 19.16
C THR A 411 -2.74 8.42 17.79
N GLU A 412 -3.19 7.62 16.83
CA GLU A 412 -3.50 8.06 15.48
C GLU A 412 -4.95 7.74 15.11
N MET A 413 -5.56 8.63 14.34
CA MET A 413 -6.89 8.45 13.76
C MET A 413 -6.77 8.45 12.25
N GLN A 414 -7.38 7.48 11.58
CA GLN A 414 -7.24 7.31 10.14
C GLN A 414 -8.59 7.01 9.49
N LEU A 415 -8.92 7.77 8.44
CA LEU A 415 -10.01 7.46 7.52
C LEU A 415 -9.41 6.72 6.32
N MET A 416 -9.95 5.55 6.00
CA MET A 416 -9.55 4.79 4.83
C MET A 416 -10.77 4.33 4.03
N LEU A 417 -10.61 4.33 2.71
CA LEU A 417 -11.47 3.63 1.79
C LEU A 417 -10.81 2.29 1.49
N ASP A 418 -11.60 1.23 1.38
CA ASP A 418 -11.16 -0.16 1.17
C ASP A 418 -10.73 -0.91 2.46
N TYR A 419 -10.22 -2.13 2.29
CA TYR A 419 -9.90 -3.09 3.33
C TYR A 419 -8.48 -2.93 3.89
N PRO A 420 -8.29 -3.12 5.21
CA PRO A 420 -6.95 -3.29 5.76
C PRO A 420 -6.35 -4.62 5.26
N TRP A 421 -5.03 -4.62 5.13
CA TRP A 421 -4.18 -5.71 4.67
C TRP A 421 -4.30 -6.09 3.19
N SER A 422 -5.19 -5.47 2.41
CA SER A 422 -5.33 -5.75 0.97
C SER A 422 -4.11 -5.26 0.18
N MET A 423 -3.66 -6.05 -0.80
CA MET A 423 -2.61 -5.68 -1.75
C MET A 423 -3.14 -5.42 -3.17
N PHE A 424 -4.45 -5.56 -3.41
CA PHE A 424 -5.06 -5.48 -4.74
C PHE A 424 -5.50 -4.08 -5.17
N SER A 425 -5.63 -3.13 -4.24
CA SER A 425 -6.22 -1.84 -4.60
C SER A 425 -5.35 -1.06 -5.59
N VAL A 426 -6.02 -0.48 -6.58
CA VAL A 426 -5.45 0.53 -7.50
C VAL A 426 -5.28 1.87 -6.77
N ASP A 427 -5.90 2.04 -5.60
CA ASP A 427 -5.85 3.25 -4.75
C ASP A 427 -4.51 3.41 -4.01
N SER A 428 -3.58 2.46 -4.18
CA SER A 428 -2.18 2.62 -3.80
C SER A 428 -1.36 2.78 -5.09
N PRO A 429 -1.26 4.01 -5.64
CA PRO A 429 -0.84 4.24 -7.02
C PRO A 429 0.64 3.95 -7.28
N ILE A 430 1.49 3.84 -6.26
CA ILE A 430 2.92 3.50 -6.43
C ILE A 430 3.38 2.48 -5.42
#